data_AF-A0A2Z3NBV4-F1
#
_entry.id   AF-A0A2Z3NBV4-F1
#
_cell.length_a   1.000
_cell.length_b   1.000
_cell.length_c   1.000
_cell.angle_alpha   90.00
_cell.angle_beta   90.00
_cell.angle_gamma   90.00
#
_symmetry.space_group_name_H-M   'P 1'
#
loop_
_entity.id
_entity.type
_entity.pdbx_description
1 polymer ?
#
loop_
_entity_poly.entity_id
_entity_poly.type
_entity_poly.pdbx_seq_one_letter_code
_entity_poly.pdbx_strand_id
1 'polypeptide(L)' 'MGYPLWIRLEYRNGVGSVIGLTASVCSEADFLNVLEYCGITRTNLLTVKINNKDYTVSRLDALFTKLQTSGR' A
#
# COMPACT_ATOMS: atom_id res chain seq x y z
N MET A 1 12.48 -17.08 8.56
CA MET A 1 11.53 -16.12 9.18
C MET A 1 12.07 -14.73 8.92
N GLY A 2 11.49 -14.01 7.95
CA GLY A 2 11.89 -12.62 7.67
C GLY A 2 11.24 -11.68 8.68
N TYR A 3 11.94 -10.64 9.09
CA TYR A 3 11.34 -9.60 9.93
C TYR A 3 10.21 -8.91 9.17
N PRO A 4 9.09 -8.57 9.84
CA PRO A 4 8.00 -7.84 9.20
C PRO A 4 8.52 -6.50 8.68
N LEU A 5 8.12 -6.15 7.46
CA LEU A 5 8.34 -4.81 6.93
C LEU A 5 7.32 -3.87 7.55
N TRP A 6 7.80 -2.80 8.16
CA TRP A 6 6.91 -1.80 8.73
C TRP A 6 6.56 -0.77 7.67
N ILE A 7 5.31 -0.71 7.26
CA ILE A 7 4.83 0.20 6.23
C ILE A 7 4.03 1.34 6.82
N ARG A 8 4.14 2.50 6.20
CA ARG A 8 3.23 3.63 6.41
C ARG A 8 2.73 4.12 5.07
N LEU A 9 1.42 4.20 4.92
CA LEU A 9 0.75 4.65 3.71
C LEU A 9 -0.09 5.87 4.05
N GLU A 10 -0.05 6.90 3.21
CA GLU A 10 -1.00 8.01 3.30
C GLU A 10 -1.77 8.06 2.00
N TYR A 11 -3.10 8.06 2.09
CA TYR A 11 -3.98 7.99 0.93
C TYR A 11 -5.23 8.84 1.12
N ARG A 12 -5.87 9.22 0.02
CA ARG A 12 -7.18 9.87 0.06
C ARG A 12 -8.28 8.82 0.06
N ASN A 13 -9.17 8.90 1.04
CA ASN A 13 -10.36 8.05 1.08
C ASN A 13 -11.45 8.56 0.12
N GLY A 14 -12.58 7.83 0.04
CA GLY A 14 -13.69 8.17 -0.86
C GLY A 14 -14.39 9.50 -0.59
N VAL A 15 -14.17 10.12 0.58
CA VAL A 15 -14.69 11.46 0.93
C VAL A 15 -13.64 12.57 0.80
N GLY A 16 -12.48 12.27 0.21
CA GLY A 16 -11.40 13.22 -0.05
C GLY A 16 -10.52 13.55 1.15
N SER A 17 -10.71 12.90 2.29
CA SER A 17 -9.87 13.08 3.49
C SER A 17 -8.58 12.28 3.36
N VAL A 18 -7.47 12.85 3.86
CA VAL A 18 -6.18 12.16 3.92
C VAL A 18 -6.14 11.27 5.15
N ILE A 19 -5.89 9.98 4.94
CA ILE A 19 -5.82 8.95 5.98
C ILE A 19 -4.40 8.38 6.01
N GLY A 20 -3.83 8.23 7.20
CA GLY A 20 -2.58 7.52 7.43
C GLY A 20 -2.83 6.11 7.96
N LEU A 21 -2.28 5.11 7.30
CA LEU A 21 -2.28 3.71 7.74
C LEU A 21 -0.87 3.29 8.09
N THR A 22 -0.71 2.62 9.23
CA THR A 22 0.54 1.98 9.62
C THR A 22 0.28 0.50 9.82
N ALA A 23 1.05 -0.35 9.15
CA ALA A 23 0.87 -1.80 9.21
C ALA A 23 2.21 -2.52 9.16
N SER A 24 2.24 -3.74 9.66
CA SER A 24 3.37 -4.65 9.54
C SER A 24 3.02 -5.69 8.50
N VAL A 25 3.83 -5.82 7.44
CA VAL A 25 3.59 -6.78 6.37
C VAL A 25 4.70 -7.82 6.32
N CYS A 26 4.31 -9.10 6.26
CA CYS A 26 5.25 -10.22 6.27
C CYS A 26 5.50 -10.80 4.87
N SER A 27 4.70 -10.43 3.88
CA SER A 27 4.80 -10.94 2.50
C SER A 27 4.20 -9.96 1.49
N GLU A 28 4.43 -10.22 0.20
CA GLU A 28 3.77 -9.45 -0.87
C GLU A 28 2.24 -9.61 -0.82
N ALA A 29 1.74 -10.83 -0.55
CA ALA A 29 0.31 -11.10 -0.47
C ALA A 29 -0.35 -10.32 0.68
N ASP A 30 0.31 -10.25 1.83
CA ASP A 30 -0.14 -9.46 2.99
C ASP A 30 -0.21 -7.97 2.65
N PHE A 31 0.80 -7.45 1.95
CA PHE A 31 0.78 -6.08 1.44
C PHE A 31 -0.38 -5.81 0.47
N LEU A 32 -0.61 -6.72 -0.48
CA LEU A 32 -1.72 -6.61 -1.43
C LEU A 32 -3.08 -6.64 -0.72
N ASN A 33 -3.26 -7.51 0.28
CA ASN A 33 -4.48 -7.57 1.09
C ASN A 33 -4.74 -6.26 1.84
N VAL A 34 -3.69 -5.62 2.39
CA VAL A 34 -3.81 -4.31 3.04
C VAL A 34 -4.28 -3.25 2.05
N LEU A 35 -3.72 -3.22 0.83
CA LEU A 35 -4.14 -2.27 -0.19
C LEU A 35 -5.61 -2.47 -0.58
N GLU A 36 -6.02 -3.71 -0.81
CA GLU A 36 -7.39 -4.06 -1.19
C GLU A 36 -8.39 -3.72 -0.07
N TYR A 37 -8.14 -4.17 1.16
CA TYR A 37 -9.02 -3.97 2.30
C TYR A 37 -9.25 -2.49 2.61
N CYS A 38 -8.21 -1.66 2.45
CA CYS A 38 -8.30 -0.22 2.68
C CYS A 38 -8.77 0.57 1.45
N GLY A 39 -9.02 -0.09 0.30
CA GLY A 39 -9.40 0.57 -0.95
C GLY A 39 -8.31 1.50 -1.48
N ILE A 40 -7.04 1.17 -1.23
CA ILE A 40 -5.90 1.96 -1.67
C ILE A 40 -5.59 1.59 -3.12
N THR A 41 -5.56 2.61 -3.98
CA THR A 41 -5.26 2.50 -5.39
C THR A 41 -4.09 3.39 -5.75
N ARG A 42 -3.55 3.19 -6.95
CA ARG A 42 -2.45 4.00 -7.46
C ARG A 42 -2.77 5.49 -7.52
N THR A 43 -4.03 5.86 -7.69
CA THR A 43 -4.49 7.24 -7.87
C THR A 43 -4.78 7.94 -6.55
N ASN A 44 -5.10 7.20 -5.49
CA ASN A 44 -5.40 7.79 -4.19
C ASN A 44 -4.25 7.70 -3.19
N LEU A 45 -3.23 6.88 -3.46
CA LEU A 45 -2.01 6.78 -2.64
C LEU A 45 -1.11 8.02 -2.84
N LEU A 46 -0.79 8.69 -1.74
CA LEU A 46 0.02 9.92 -1.72
C LEU A 46 1.47 9.62 -1.35
N THR A 47 1.70 8.87 -0.28
CA THR A 47 3.03 8.56 0.24
C THR A 47 3.13 7.10 0.65
N VAL A 48 4.33 6.53 0.51
CA VAL A 48 4.66 5.21 1.03
C VAL A 48 6.01 5.28 1.74
N LYS A 49 6.04 4.77 2.97
CA LYS A 49 7.27 4.54 3.73
C LYS A 49 7.41 3.07 4.08
N ILE A 50 8.62 2.55 4.00
CA ILE A 50 8.97 1.20 4.45
C ILE A 50 10.15 1.33 5.41
N ASN A 51 10.02 0.80 6.63
CA ASN A 51 10.99 0.92 7.71
C ASN A 51 11.46 2.38 7.90
N ASN A 52 10.48 3.29 7.93
CA ASN A 52 10.68 4.74 8.08
C ASN A 52 11.47 5.44 6.95
N LYS A 53 11.67 4.77 5.80
CA LYS A 53 12.27 5.37 4.60
C LYS A 53 11.18 5.67 3.58
N ASP A 54 11.22 6.86 2.99
CA ASP A 54 10.30 7.26 1.92
C ASP A 54 10.63 6.56 0.61
N TYR A 55 9.58 6.09 -0.07
CA TYR A 55 9.66 5.51 -1.41
C TYR A 55 8.70 6.22 -2.35
N THR A 56 9.07 6.31 -3.62
CA THR A 56 8.19 6.84 -4.66
C THR A 56 7.06 5.86 -4.93
N VAL A 57 5.83 6.37 -5.01
CA VAL A 57 4.62 5.56 -5.29
C VAL A 57 4.73 4.78 -6.60
N SER A 58 5.46 5.30 -7.60
CA SER A 58 5.73 4.59 -8.87
C SER A 58 6.45 3.25 -8.70
N ARG A 59 7.19 3.04 -7.61
CA ARG A 59 7.80 1.74 -7.32
C ARG A 59 6.77 0.64 -7.01
N LEU A 60 5.53 1.01 -6.71
CA LEU A 60 4.42 0.09 -6.46
C LEU A 60 3.58 -0.17 -7.72
N ASP A 61 3.91 0.41 -8.88
CA ASP A 61 3.10 0.28 -10.10
C ASP A 61 2.87 -1.19 -10.47
N ALA A 62 3.91 -2.02 -10.41
CA ALA A 62 3.81 -3.46 -10.69
C ALA A 62 2.86 -4.19 -9.71
N LEU A 63 2.82 -3.76 -8.45
CA LEU A 63 1.93 -4.34 -7.43
C LEU A 63 0.47 -3.92 -7.68
N PHE A 64 0.23 -2.65 -8.05
CA PHE A 64 -1.10 -2.20 -8.44
C PHE A 64 -1.60 -2.89 -9.72
N THR A 65 -0.72 -3.14 -10.69
CA THR A 65 -1.07 -3.96 -11.87
C THR A 65 -1.45 -5.38 -11.49
N LYS A 66 -0.68 -6.03 -10.59
CA LYS A 66 -1.03 -7.37 -10.07
C LYS A 66 -2.40 -7.36 -9.40
N LEU A 67 -2.69 -6.37 -8.56
CA LEU A 67 -3.99 -6.25 -7.87
C LEU A 67 -5.17 -6.16 -8.85
N GLN A 68 -5.01 -5.41 -9.95
CA GLN A 68 -6.03 -5.33 -11.01
C GLN A 68 -6.21 -6.64 -11.78
N THR A 69 -5.17 -7.46 -11.86
CA THR A 69 -5.19 -8.73 -12.60
C THR A 69 -5.72 -9.90 -11.76
N SER A 70 -5.50 -9.85 -10.44
CA SER A 70 -5.97 -10.86 -9.48
C SER A 70 -7.44 -10.72 -9.08
N GLY A 71 -8.07 -9.57 -9.36
CA GLY A 71 -9.51 -9.36 -9.13
C GLY A 71 -10.43 -9.97 -10.20
N ARG A 72 -10.01 -11.07 -10.86
CA ARG A 72 -10.73 -11.68 -11.99
C ARG A 72 -10.91 -13.19 -11.82
#